data_AF-A0A0G0U6T9-F1
#
_entry.id   AF-A0A0G0U6T9-F1
#
_cell.length_a   1.000
_cell.length_b   1.000
_cell.length_c   1.000
_cell.angle_alpha   90.00
_cell.angle_beta   90.00
_cell.angle_gamma   90.00
#
_symmetry.space_group_name_H-M   'P 1'
#
loop_
_entity.id
_entity.type
_entity.pdbx_description
1 polymer ?
#
loop_
_entity_poly.entity_id
_entity_poly.type
_entity_poly.pdbx_seq_one_letter_code
_entity_poly.pdbx_strand_id
1 'polypeptide(L)' 'MARVVGTIGKPNFDEGELADGFEVRWMSLVQAEECIRSVATNDYLGRFVTDRELTILEEAKKYL' A
#
# COMPACT_ATOMS: atom_id res chain seq x y z
N MET A 1 9.84 16.59 1.43
CA MET A 1 10.22 15.16 1.48
C MET A 1 10.53 14.78 2.92
N ALA A 2 9.69 13.92 3.54
CA ALA A 2 9.99 13.35 4.84
C ALA A 2 11.09 12.29 4.68
N ARG A 3 12.17 12.39 5.48
CA ARG A 3 13.27 11.45 5.50
C ARG A 3 13.00 10.41 6.59
N VAL A 4 13.02 9.13 6.27
CA VAL A 4 12.95 8.07 7.29
C VAL A 4 14.12 8.25 8.25
N VAL A 5 13.81 8.47 9.53
CA VAL A 5 14.79 8.56 10.61
C VAL A 5 14.75 7.24 11.37
N GLY A 6 15.79 6.42 11.24
CA GLY A 6 15.90 5.10 11.85
C GLY A 6 16.22 3.98 10.85
N THR A 7 16.27 2.74 11.33
CA THR A 7 16.43 1.55 10.49
C THR A 7 15.08 1.10 9.94
N ILE A 8 15.00 0.88 8.63
CA ILE A 8 13.84 0.22 8.01
C ILE A 8 13.77 -1.21 8.56
N GLY A 9 12.72 -1.51 9.31
CA GLY A 9 12.46 -2.86 9.80
C GLY A 9 12.24 -3.81 8.63
N LYS A 10 12.64 -5.08 8.81
CA LYS A 10 12.27 -6.12 7.84
C LYS A 10 10.82 -6.54 8.11
N PRO A 11 9.96 -6.64 7.07
CA PRO A 11 8.67 -7.29 7.23
C PRO A 11 8.86 -8.72 7.73
N ASN A 12 7.97 -9.15 8.62
CA ASN A 12 7.94 -10.52 9.10
C ASN A 12 6.81 -11.24 8.37
N PHE A 13 7.11 -11.76 7.19
CA PHE A 13 6.21 -12.61 6.43
C PHE A 13 6.28 -14.04 6.93
N ASP A 14 5.16 -14.75 6.89
CA ASP A 14 5.15 -16.20 7.07
C ASP A 14 5.56 -16.94 5.77
N GLU A 15 5.78 -18.25 5.88
CA GLU A 15 6.20 -19.08 4.74
C GLU A 15 5.16 -19.12 3.61
N GLY A 16 3.86 -19.00 3.94
CA GLY A 16 2.77 -18.97 2.98
C GLY A 16 2.75 -17.65 2.20
N GLU A 17 2.90 -16.53 2.89
CA GLU A 17 2.97 -15.20 2.29
C GLU A 17 4.16 -15.06 1.33
N LEU A 18 5.33 -15.62 1.69
CA LEU A 18 6.49 -15.65 0.81
C LEU A 18 6.24 -16.53 -0.43
N ALA A 19 5.58 -17.68 -0.27
CA ALA A 19 5.23 -18.56 -1.37
C ALA A 19 4.21 -17.92 -2.32
N ASP A 20 3.30 -17.10 -1.78
CA ASP A 20 2.31 -16.31 -2.52
C ASP A 20 2.91 -15.05 -3.19
N GLY A 21 4.22 -14.82 -3.00
CA GLY A 21 4.96 -13.75 -3.67
C GLY A 21 4.81 -12.37 -3.01
N PHE A 22 4.48 -12.33 -1.72
CA PHE A 22 4.34 -11.06 -1.00
C PHE A 22 5.70 -10.37 -0.87
N GLU A 23 5.71 -9.06 -1.10
CA GLU A 23 6.91 -8.23 -0.98
C GLU A 23 6.58 -6.84 -0.45
N VAL A 24 7.53 -6.25 0.29
CA VAL A 24 7.44 -4.85 0.69
C VAL A 24 8.06 -3.98 -0.39
N ARG A 25 7.24 -3.09 -0.96
CA ARG A 25 7.67 -2.08 -1.92
C ARG A 25 7.50 -0.68 -1.34
N TRP A 26 8.58 0.10 -1.35
CA TRP A 26 8.51 1.54 -1.11
C TRP A 26 8.07 2.24 -2.39
N MET A 27 6.95 2.97 -2.33
CA MET A 27 6.33 3.61 -3.49
C MET A 27 6.06 5.08 -3.20
N SER A 28 6.06 5.92 -4.24
CA SER A 28 5.49 7.26 -4.15
C SER A 28 3.96 7.20 -3.99
N LEU A 29 3.33 8.29 -3.52
CA LEU A 29 1.86 8.32 -3.39
C LEU A 29 1.14 8.05 -4.71
N VAL A 30 1.68 8.52 -5.84
CA VAL A 30 1.11 8.29 -7.17
C VAL A 30 1.19 6.81 -7.53
N GLN A 31 2.34 6.18 -7.32
CA GLN A 31 2.53 4.76 -7.60
C GLN A 31 1.66 3.86 -6.71
N ALA A 32 1.49 4.22 -5.44
CA ALA A 32 0.62 3.48 -4.52
C ALA A 32 -0.85 3.54 -4.98
N GLU A 33 -1.32 4.71 -5.43
CA GLU A 33 -2.67 4.87 -5.95
C GLU A 33 -2.90 4.05 -7.23
N GLU A 34 -1.97 4.10 -8.18
CA GLU A 34 -2.01 3.30 -9.40
C GLU A 34 -2.07 1.80 -9.09
N CYS A 35 -1.25 1.35 -8.13
CA CYS A 35 -1.24 -0.04 -7.67
C CYS A 35 -2.63 -0.46 -7.17
N ILE A 36 -3.23 0.31 -6.25
CA ILE A 36 -4.54 0.00 -5.69
C ILE A 36 -5.62 0.00 -6.77
N ARG A 37 -5.63 1.01 -7.66
CA ARG A 37 -6.63 1.10 -8.75
C ARG A 37 -6.49 -0.04 -9.76
N SER A 38 -5.30 -0.59 -9.94
CA SER A 38 -5.06 -1.72 -10.84
C SER A 38 -5.61 -3.06 -10.30
N VAL A 39 -5.81 -3.16 -8.99
CA VAL A 39 -6.39 -4.36 -8.37
C VAL A 39 -7.91 -4.28 -8.49
N ALA A 40 -8.44 -4.93 -9.52
CA ALA A 40 -9.88 -5.11 -9.67
C ALA A 40 -10.39 -6.09 -8.59
N THR A 41 -11.14 -5.57 -7.61
CA THR A 41 -11.91 -6.39 -6.68
C THR A 41 -13.41 -6.13 -6.87
N ASN A 42 -14.16 -7.22 -7.03
CA ASN A 42 -15.63 -7.20 -7.09
C ASN A 42 -16.27 -7.69 -5.79
N ASP A 43 -15.47 -8.07 -4.79
CA ASP A 43 -15.98 -8.50 -3.50
C ASP A 43 -16.30 -7.30 -2.61
N TYR A 44 -17.25 -7.48 -1.68
CA TYR A 44 -17.73 -6.39 -0.83
C TYR A 44 -16.59 -5.79 -0.02
N LEU A 45 -15.77 -6.61 0.63
CA LEU A 45 -14.69 -6.17 1.51
C LEU A 45 -13.58 -5.46 0.74
N GLY A 46 -13.21 -5.99 -0.42
CA GLY A 46 -12.21 -5.42 -1.30
C GLY A 46 -12.58 -4.00 -1.72
N ARG A 47 -13.85 -3.72 -2.01
CA ARG A 47 -14.31 -2.35 -2.28
C ARG A 47 -14.06 -1.40 -1.11
N PHE A 48 -14.39 -1.79 0.12
CA PHE A 48 -14.13 -0.93 1.29
C PHE A 48 -12.65 -0.70 1.53
N VAL A 49 -11.82 -1.72 1.34
CA VAL A 49 -10.36 -1.58 1.46
C VAL A 49 -9.85 -0.61 0.41
N THR A 50 -10.23 -0.79 -0.86
CA THR A 50 -9.85 0.10 -1.95
C THR A 50 -10.26 1.54 -1.67
N ASP A 51 -11.52 1.78 -1.30
CA ASP A 51 -12.03 3.13 -1.02
C ASP A 51 -11.30 3.79 0.15
N ARG A 52 -11.05 3.03 1.23
CA ARG A 52 -10.29 3.50 2.40
C ARG A 52 -8.88 3.92 2.02
N GLU A 53 -8.13 3.05 1.34
CA GLU A 53 -6.73 3.32 0.99
C GLU A 53 -6.60 4.51 0.05
N LEU A 54 -7.48 4.61 -0.96
CA LEU A 54 -7.50 5.74 -1.88
C LEU A 54 -7.80 7.06 -1.15
N THR A 55 -8.77 7.05 -0.22
CA THR A 55 -9.09 8.24 0.59
C THR A 55 -7.88 8.71 1.40
N ILE A 56 -7.15 7.79 2.03
CA ILE A 56 -5.96 8.13 2.83
C ILE A 56 -4.86 8.72 1.94
N LEU A 57 -4.62 8.13 0.76
CA LEU A 57 -3.61 8.62 -0.18
C LEU A 57 -3.97 10.00 -0.75
N GLU A 58 -5.23 10.24 -1.07
CA GLU A 58 -5.73 11.54 -1.52
C GLU A 58 -5.57 12.62 -0.45
N GLU A 59 -5.87 12.31 0.81
CA GLU A 59 -5.63 13.25 1.93
C GLU A 59 -4.13 13.51 2.15
N ALA A 60 -3.29 12.48 2.10
CA ALA A 60 -1.85 12.62 2.29
C ALA A 60 -1.20 13.57 1.26
N LYS A 61 -1.70 13.58 0.02
CA LYS A 61 -1.24 14.50 -1.04
C LYS A 61 -1.42 15.98 -0.68
N LYS A 62 -2.35 16.33 0.22
CA LYS A 62 -2.59 17.71 0.64
C LYS A 62 -1.49 18.27 1.56
N TYR A 63 -0.64 17.41 2.11
CA TYR A 63 0.41 17.76 3.07
C TYR A 63 1.83 17.64 2.50
N LEU A 64 1.96 17.43 1.19
CA LEU A 64 3.23 17.35 0.46
C LEU A 64 3.41 18.54 -0.49
#